data_AF-A0A7V0U4U2-F1
#
_entry.id   AF-A0A7V0U4U2-F1
#
_cell.length_a   1.000
_cell.length_b   1.000
_cell.length_c   1.000
_cell.angle_alpha   90.00
_cell.angle_beta   90.00
_cell.angle_gamma   90.00
#
_symmetry.space_group_name_H-M   'P 1'
#
loop_
_entity.id
_entity.type
_entity.pdbx_description
1 polymer ?
#
loop_
_entity_poly.entity_id
_entity_poly.type
_entity_poly.pdbx_seq_one_letter_code
_entity_poly.pdbx_strand_id
1 'polypeptide(L)'
;MPTITVQEAQRFIGERVTVQGWLYNRRSSGKIVFLQIRDGTGVLQAVLGAADHPQLFAQADALPRETSLIAHGTIKEDKRSPLGCEMLLESLEVIHQPTADFPIELKEQTPGFLMDHR
;
A
#
# COMPACT_ATOMS: atom_id res chain seq x y z
N MET A 1 -0.28 16.92 -9.81
CA MET A 1 -0.42 15.51 -9.37
C MET A 1 -1.82 15.36 -8.80
N PRO A 2 -2.72 14.64 -9.46
CA PRO A 2 -4.08 14.41 -8.97
C PRO A 2 -4.08 13.43 -7.79
N THR A 3 -5.03 13.62 -6.87
CA THR A 3 -5.40 12.60 -5.88
C THR A 3 -6.48 11.72 -6.50
N ILE A 4 -6.28 10.40 -6.46
CA ILE A 4 -7.16 9.42 -7.09
C ILE A 4 -7.55 8.34 -6.10
N THR A 5 -8.65 7.64 -6.40
CA THR A 5 -8.97 6.37 -5.74
C THR A 5 -8.21 5.21 -6.37
N VAL A 6 -8.07 4.10 -5.65
CA VAL A 6 -7.44 2.88 -6.15
C VAL A 6 -8.18 2.32 -7.37
N GLN A 7 -9.52 2.39 -7.39
CA GLN A 7 -10.33 1.93 -8.52
C GLN A 7 -10.04 2.73 -9.81
N GLU A 8 -9.59 3.97 -9.70
CA GLU A 8 -9.28 4.83 -10.84
C GLU A 8 -7.86 4.62 -11.38
N ALA A 9 -6.98 3.92 -10.66
CA ALA A 9 -5.54 3.85 -10.94
C ALA A 9 -5.19 3.51 -12.39
N GLN A 10 -5.87 2.55 -13.01
CA GLN A 10 -5.62 2.17 -14.41
C GLN A 10 -5.73 3.33 -15.40
N ARG A 11 -6.58 4.32 -15.13
CA ARG A 11 -6.80 5.48 -16.02
C ARG A 11 -5.61 6.44 -16.03
N PHE A 12 -4.69 6.29 -15.08
CA PHE A 12 -3.54 7.16 -14.87
C PHE A 12 -2.21 6.44 -15.14
N ILE A 13 -2.21 5.34 -15.90
CA ILE A 13 -0.97 4.66 -16.30
C ILE A 13 -0.02 5.66 -16.99
N GLY A 14 1.22 5.71 -16.51
CA GLY A 14 2.25 6.64 -16.96
C GLY A 14 2.23 7.99 -16.24
N GLU A 15 1.26 8.25 -15.36
CA GLU A 15 1.12 9.50 -14.64
C GLU A 15 1.51 9.38 -13.16
N ARG A 16 2.01 10.48 -12.61
CA ARG A 16 2.29 10.63 -11.19
C ARG A 16 1.02 11.06 -10.44
N VAL A 17 0.63 10.28 -9.44
CA VAL A 17 -0.62 10.43 -8.69
C VAL A 17 -0.39 10.39 -7.18
N THR A 18 -1.43 10.77 -6.42
CA THR A 18 -1.50 10.61 -4.97
C THR A 18 -2.61 9.63 -4.61
N VAL A 19 -2.31 8.67 -3.73
CA VAL A 19 -3.28 7.74 -3.17
C VAL A 19 -3.26 7.87 -1.65
N GLN A 20 -4.43 8.02 -1.04
CA GLN A 20 -4.60 8.14 0.41
C GLN A 20 -5.31 6.90 0.92
N GLY A 21 -4.82 6.30 2.00
CA GLY A 21 -5.43 5.09 2.52
C GLY A 21 -4.65 4.46 3.67
N TRP A 22 -4.77 3.15 3.78
CA TRP A 22 -4.18 2.34 4.83
C TRP A 22 -3.28 1.25 4.26
N LEU A 23 -2.20 0.95 4.97
CA LEU A 23 -1.34 -0.19 4.66
C LEU A 23 -2.07 -1.49 5.01
N TYR A 24 -2.66 -2.14 4.02
CA TYR A 24 -3.33 -3.43 4.18
C TYR A 24 -2.33 -4.55 4.52
N ASN A 25 -1.21 -4.56 3.79
CA ASN A 25 -0.16 -5.55 3.94
C ASN A 25 1.18 -5.02 3.42
N ARG A 26 2.27 -5.58 3.93
CA ARG A 26 3.64 -5.28 3.53
C ARG A 26 4.41 -6.57 3.35
N ARG A 27 5.15 -6.68 2.26
CA ARG A 27 6.11 -7.77 2.06
C ARG A 27 7.42 -7.22 1.51
N SER A 28 8.51 -7.91 1.83
CA SER A 28 9.86 -7.51 1.39
C SER A 28 10.57 -8.71 0.81
N SER A 29 11.28 -8.48 -0.30
CA SER A 29 12.02 -9.52 -1.02
C SER A 29 13.36 -8.95 -1.47
N GLY A 30 14.41 -9.24 -0.72
CA GLY A 30 15.74 -8.69 -0.97
C GLY A 30 15.75 -7.17 -0.84
N LYS A 31 15.97 -6.46 -1.95
CA LYS A 31 16.07 -4.98 -2.01
C LYS A 31 14.78 -4.30 -2.50
N ILE A 32 13.65 -5.00 -2.46
CA ILE A 32 12.36 -4.49 -2.92
C ILE A 32 11.33 -4.66 -1.80
N VAL A 33 10.59 -3.59 -1.50
CA VAL A 33 9.42 -3.62 -0.62
C VAL A 33 8.16 -3.41 -1.45
N PHE A 34 7.12 -4.18 -1.13
CA PHE A 34 5.82 -4.10 -1.74
C PHE A 34 4.82 -3.72 -0.64
N LEU A 35 4.19 -2.57 -0.80
CA LEU A 35 3.10 -2.09 0.05
C LEU A 35 1.78 -2.36 -0.66
N GLN A 36 0.82 -2.98 0.02
CA GLN A 36 -0.56 -3.06 -0.45
C GLN A 36 -1.35 -1.97 0.26
N ILE A 37 -1.78 -0.95 -0.49
CA ILE A 37 -2.49 0.22 0.02
C ILE A 37 -3.97 0.09 -0.32
N ARG A 38 -4.84 0.15 0.69
CA ARG A 38 -6.30 0.11 0.54
C ARG A 38 -6.92 1.47 0.84
N ASP A 39 -7.91 1.89 0.07
CA ASP A 39 -8.63 3.15 0.27
C ASP A 39 -10.15 2.96 0.44
N GLY A 40 -10.62 1.71 0.44
CA GLY A 40 -12.03 1.34 0.47
C GLY A 40 -12.64 1.03 -0.91
N THR A 41 -11.99 1.45 -2.00
CA THR A 41 -12.40 1.13 -3.38
C THR A 41 -11.62 -0.05 -3.97
N GLY A 42 -10.44 -0.34 -3.43
CA GLY A 42 -9.62 -1.48 -3.83
C GLY A 42 -8.32 -1.58 -3.04
N VAL A 43 -7.39 -2.39 -3.55
CA VAL A 43 -6.04 -2.56 -2.97
C VAL A 43 -4.97 -2.41 -4.06
N LEU A 44 -4.19 -1.32 -4.01
CA LEU A 44 -3.12 -1.02 -4.96
C LEU A 44 -1.77 -1.53 -4.44
N GLN A 45 -1.00 -2.21 -5.28
CA GLN A 45 0.40 -2.52 -4.97
C GLN A 45 1.27 -1.29 -5.28
N ALA A 46 2.03 -0.83 -4.29
CA ALA A 46 3.09 0.16 -4.45
C ALA A 46 4.46 -0.50 -4.21
N VAL A 47 5.39 -0.29 -5.14
CA VAL A 47 6.68 -0.98 -5.18
C VAL A 47 7.81 0.03 -5.04
N LEU A 48 8.79 -0.29 -4.20
CA LEU A 48 9.96 0.55 -3.98
C LEU A 48 11.24 -0.30 -3.94
N GLY A 49 12.24 0.12 -4.73
CA GLY A 49 13.59 -0.43 -4.68
C GLY A 49 14.50 0.34 -3.70
N ALA A 50 15.33 -0.36 -2.94
CA ALA A 50 16.23 0.25 -1.97
C ALA A 50 17.35 1.12 -2.60
N ALA A 51 17.69 0.87 -3.87
CA ALA A 51 18.78 1.57 -4.56
C ALA A 51 18.44 3.05 -4.81
N ASP A 52 17.18 3.34 -5.12
CA ASP A 52 16.75 4.68 -5.52
C ASP A 52 16.43 5.55 -4.29
N HIS A 53 15.89 4.95 -3.22
CA HIS A 53 15.46 5.67 -2.02
C HIS A 53 15.71 4.88 -0.72
N PRO A 54 16.94 4.82 -0.20
CA PRO A 54 17.30 3.96 0.95
C PRO A 54 16.58 4.35 2.26
N GLN A 55 16.36 5.65 2.50
CA GLN A 55 15.64 6.13 3.69
C GLN A 55 14.15 5.80 3.62
N LEU A 56 13.52 6.06 2.47
CA LEU A 56 12.12 5.71 2.23
C LEU A 56 11.92 4.19 2.30
N PHE A 57 12.89 3.41 1.80
CA PHE A 57 12.86 1.96 1.89
C PHE A 57 12.83 1.48 3.34
N ALA A 58 13.74 1.99 4.18
CA ALA A 58 13.77 1.64 5.60
C ALA A 58 12.47 2.02 6.32
N GLN A 59 11.90 3.19 6.00
CA GLN A 59 10.61 3.62 6.53
C GLN A 59 9.49 2.67 6.10
N ALA A 60 9.37 2.40 4.80
CA ALA A 60 8.34 1.54 4.22
C ALA A 60 8.43 0.08 4.72
N ASP A 61 9.65 -0.45 4.89
CA ASP A 61 9.89 -1.82 5.38
C ASP A 61 9.52 -1.98 6.87
N ALA A 62 9.48 -0.88 7.62
CA ALA A 62 9.15 -0.88 9.05
C ALA A 62 7.67 -0.59 9.34
N LEU A 63 6.86 -0.16 8.35
CA LEU A 63 5.49 0.26 8.61
C LEU A 63 4.59 -0.88 9.13
N PRO A 64 3.88 -0.70 10.25
CA PRO A 64 2.89 -1.67 10.72
C PRO A 64 1.63 -1.65 9.85
N ARG A 65 0.94 -2.80 9.78
CA ARG A 65 -0.37 -2.91 9.11
C ARG A 65 -1.33 -1.87 9.69
N GLU A 66 -2.26 -1.40 8.87
CA GLU A 66 -3.26 -0.38 9.22
C GLU A 66 -2.68 1.01 9.54
N THR A 67 -1.41 1.25 9.19
CA THR A 67 -0.87 2.61 9.11
C THR A 67 -1.65 3.41 8.07
N SER A 68 -2.18 4.57 8.48
CA SER A 68 -2.76 5.55 7.57
C SER A 68 -1.66 6.38 6.93
N LEU A 69 -1.71 6.52 5.62
CA LEU A 69 -0.63 7.07 4.82
C LEU A 69 -1.12 7.76 3.55
N ILE A 70 -0.27 8.64 3.03
CA ILE A 70 -0.39 9.23 1.70
C ILE A 70 0.80 8.75 0.88
N ALA A 71 0.53 8.06 -0.23
CA ALA A 71 1.54 7.56 -1.14
C ALA A 71 1.55 8.39 -2.43
N HIS A 72 2.74 8.74 -2.88
CA HIS A 72 2.95 9.42 -4.15
C HIS A 72 3.84 8.56 -5.03
N GLY A 73 3.48 8.46 -6.29
CA GLY A 73 4.22 7.65 -7.24
C GLY A 73 3.62 7.64 -8.62
N THR A 74 4.32 6.98 -9.53
CA THR A 74 3.90 6.85 -10.93
C THR A 74 3.16 5.53 -11.12
N ILE A 75 1.96 5.57 -11.71
CA ILE A 75 1.23 4.33 -12.03
C ILE A 75 1.86 3.67 -13.25
N LYS A 76 2.10 2.37 -13.14
CA LYS A 76 2.69 1.54 -14.19
C LYS A 76 1.79 0.35 -14.47
N GLU A 77 1.67 -0.02 -15.74
CA GLU A 77 1.01 -1.25 -16.14
C GLU A 77 1.74 -2.47 -15.52
N ASP A 78 0.99 -3.37 -14.87
CA ASP A 78 1.46 -4.69 -14.45
C ASP A 78 0.33 -5.71 -14.62
N LYS A 79 0.47 -6.55 -15.66
CA LYS A 79 -0.50 -7.60 -16.00
C LYS A 79 -0.61 -8.71 -14.96
N ARG A 80 0.32 -8.79 -14.00
CA ARG A 80 0.27 -9.74 -12.89
C ARG A 80 -0.58 -9.21 -11.72
N SER A 81 -0.81 -7.90 -11.67
CA SER A 81 -1.69 -7.27 -10.70
C SER A 81 -3.15 -7.54 -11.06
N PRO A 82 -4.02 -7.92 -10.10
CA PRO A 82 -5.47 -8.00 -10.34
C PRO A 82 -6.07 -6.67 -10.81
N LEU A 83 -5.48 -5.55 -10.40
CA LEU A 83 -5.82 -4.20 -10.85
C LEU A 83 -5.23 -3.85 -12.22
N GLY A 84 -4.44 -4.71 -12.86
CA GLY A 84 -3.74 -4.43 -14.12
C GLY A 84 -2.64 -3.36 -14.03
N CYS A 85 -2.42 -2.79 -12.85
CA CYS A 85 -1.39 -1.78 -12.60
C CYS A 85 -0.83 -1.86 -11.18
N GLU A 86 0.31 -1.18 -10.99
CA GLU A 86 0.96 -0.93 -9.70
C GLU A 86 1.48 0.51 -9.65
N MET A 87 1.86 0.98 -8.47
CA MET A 87 2.52 2.27 -8.28
C MET A 87 4.03 2.05 -8.08
N LEU A 88 4.87 2.76 -8.86
CA LEU A 88 6.26 2.97 -8.50
C LEU A 88 6.29 4.06 -7.43
N LEU A 89 6.58 3.68 -6.19
CA LEU A 89 6.52 4.58 -5.04
C LEU A 89 7.71 5.54 -5.07
N GLU A 90 7.44 6.83 -4.90
CA GLU A 90 8.45 7.90 -4.91
C GLU A 90 8.54 8.61 -3.56
N SER A 91 7.42 8.74 -2.85
CA SER A 91 7.40 9.24 -1.48
C SER A 91 6.18 8.73 -0.72
N LEU A 92 6.29 8.75 0.61
CA LEU A 92 5.24 8.33 1.52
C LEU A 92 5.20 9.25 2.73
N GLU A 93 4.00 9.72 3.07
CA GLU A 93 3.71 10.45 4.29
C GLU A 93 2.93 9.54 5.23
N VAL A 94 3.38 9.40 6.47
CA VAL A 94 2.65 8.65 7.50
C VAL A 94 1.80 9.62 8.28
N ILE A 95 0.48 9.42 8.24
CA ILE A 95 -0.48 10.23 8.99
C ILE A 95 -0.59 9.72 10.43
N HIS A 96 -0.75 8.41 10.59
CA HIS A 96 -0.86 7.76 11.89
C HIS A 96 -0.51 6.28 11.81
N GLN A 97 0.26 5.79 12.78
CA GLN A 97 0.54 4.37 12.99
C GLN A 97 -0.32 3.83 14.13
N PRO A 98 -0.83 2.60 14.05
CA PRO A 98 -1.56 1.99 15.14
C PRO A 98 -0.74 1.94 16.43
N THR A 99 -1.41 2.18 17.56
CA THR A 99 -0.79 2.14 18.89
C THR A 99 -0.71 0.72 19.47
N ALA A 100 -1.40 -0.23 18.86
CA ALA A 100 -1.44 -1.63 19.22
C ALA A 100 -1.52 -2.49 17.95
N ASP A 101 -1.14 -3.76 18.07
CA ASP A 101 -1.22 -4.70 16.96
C ASP A 101 -2.67 -4.88 16.49
N PHE A 102 -2.89 -4.85 15.18
CA PHE A 102 -4.20 -5.06 14.60
C PHE A 102 -4.60 -6.55 14.75
N PRO A 103 -5.73 -6.87 15.42
CA PRO A 103 -6.05 -8.23 15.85
C PRO A 103 -6.42 -9.18 14.70
N ILE A 104 -6.85 -8.65 13.56
CA ILE A 104 -7.23 -9.45 12.40
C ILE A 104 -5.98 -9.71 11.55
N GLU A 105 -5.53 -10.96 11.52
CA GLU A 105 -4.41 -11.39 10.68
C GLU A 105 -4.83 -11.53 9.20
N LEU A 106 -3.85 -11.61 8.30
CA LEU A 106 -4.10 -11.92 6.88
C LEU A 106 -4.43 -13.40 6.63
N LYS A 107 -4.27 -14.25 7.65
CA LYS A 107 -4.65 -15.66 7.63
C LYS A 107 -6.14 -15.80 7.94
N GLU A 108 -6.71 -16.91 7.48
CA GLU A 108 -8.10 -17.23 7.77
C GLU A 108 -8.34 -17.33 9.28
N GLN A 109 -9.37 -16.63 9.75
CA GLN A 109 -9.82 -16.61 11.14
C GLN A 109 -11.26 -17.11 11.20
N THR A 110 -11.69 -17.58 12.38
CA THR A 110 -13.04 -18.11 12.53
C THR A 110 -14.09 -17.01 12.33
N PRO A 111 -15.28 -17.32 11.79
CA PRO A 111 -16.34 -16.33 11.64
C PRO A 111 -16.72 -15.65 12.95
N GLY A 112 -16.71 -16.37 14.07
CA GLY A 112 -16.97 -15.81 15.40
C GLY A 112 -15.97 -14.71 15.78
N PHE A 113 -14.67 -14.99 15.63
CA PHE A 113 -13.63 -14.00 15.92
C PHE A 113 -13.76 -12.74 15.06
N LEU A 114 -14.08 -12.90 13.77
CA LEU A 114 -14.29 -11.78 12.86
C LEU A 114 -15.53 -10.95 13.23
N MET A 115 -16.59 -11.58 13.74
CA MET A 115 -17.80 -10.88 14.20
C MET A 115 -17.56 -10.09 15.49
N ASP A 116 -16.71 -10.60 16.38
CA ASP A 116 -16.32 -9.89 17.61
C ASP A 116 -15.53 -8.59 17.32
N HIS A 117 -15.00 -8.43 16.11
CA HIS A 117 -14.17 -7.30 15.67
C HIS A 117 -14.75 -6.57 14.43
N ARG A 118 -16.08 -6.54 14.27
CA ARG A 118 -16.78 -5.99 13.09
C ARG A 118 -16.92 -4.47 13.09
#